data_AF-A0A3C0G1Z1-F1
#
_entry.id   AF-A0A3C0G1Z1-F1
#
_cell.length_a   1.000
_cell.length_b   1.000
_cell.length_c   1.000
_cell.angle_alpha   90.00
_cell.angle_beta   90.00
_cell.angle_gamma   90.00
#
_symmetry.space_group_name_H-M   'P 1'
#
loop_
_entity.id
_entity.type
_entity.pdbx_description
1 polymer ?
#
loop_
_entity_poly.entity_id
_entity_poly.type
_entity_poly.pdbx_seq_one_letter_code
_entity_poly.pdbx_strand_id
1 'polypeptide(L)'
;MWEEKSNFVKHLPCDKCGSSDANSLYEDGNQYCFSCENFIPAKGNQSMVETSVQKAPIQGVINNVFSQGEYAPLPNRSIKAEVCKKFGVTVLGGGQKHIYPYYDQDQTHVGNKLRDVA
;
A
#
# COMPACT_ATOMS: atom_id res chain seq x y z
N MET A 1 22.50 6.93 10.04
CA MET A 1 22.87 5.56 10.43
C MET A 1 22.14 4.66 9.46
N TRP A 2 22.83 4.08 8.49
CA TRP A 2 22.20 3.22 7.49
C TRP A 2 22.03 1.84 8.13
N GLU A 3 20.79 1.37 8.27
CA GLU A 3 20.53 -0.03 8.61
C GLU A 3 21.02 -0.89 7.45
N GLU A 4 22.08 -1.65 7.68
CA GLU A 4 22.49 -2.71 6.77
C GLU A 4 21.35 -3.74 6.72
N LYS A 5 20.68 -3.79 5.58
CA LYS A 5 19.67 -4.81 5.31
C LYS A 5 20.40 -6.13 5.11
N SER A 6 20.29 -7.06 6.05
CA SER A 6 20.80 -8.42 5.83
C SER A 6 20.00 -9.15 4.77
N ASN A 7 20.71 -9.97 3.98
CA ASN A 7 20.07 -10.73 2.94
C ASN A 7 19.31 -11.92 3.54
N PHE A 8 18.19 -12.24 2.90
CA PHE A 8 17.42 -13.43 3.20
C PHE A 8 18.19 -14.68 2.74
N VAL A 9 18.26 -15.70 3.60
CA VAL A 9 18.93 -16.97 3.31
C VAL A 9 17.91 -18.04 2.91
N LYS A 10 16.94 -18.34 3.79
CA LYS A 10 15.93 -19.39 3.56
C LYS A 10 14.76 -19.32 4.53
N HIS A 11 13.70 -20.05 4.18
CA HIS A 11 12.59 -20.37 5.09
C HIS A 11 12.89 -21.59 5.97
N LEU A 12 12.29 -21.61 7.15
CA LEU A 12 12.40 -22.60 8.21
C LEU A 12 11.01 -22.85 8.85
N PRO A 13 10.83 -23.99 9.53
CA PRO A 13 9.69 -24.17 10.42
C PRO A 13 9.79 -23.24 11.64
N CYS A 14 8.64 -22.92 12.24
CA CYS A 14 8.55 -22.10 13.45
C CYS A 14 8.12 -22.95 14.64
N ASP A 15 8.98 -23.08 15.65
CA ASP A 15 8.67 -23.85 16.86
C ASP A 15 7.55 -23.23 17.71
N LYS A 16 7.30 -21.92 17.57
CA LYS A 16 6.32 -21.19 18.40
C LYS A 16 4.88 -21.37 17.92
N CYS A 17 4.66 -21.34 16.60
CA CYS A 17 3.31 -21.44 16.02
C CYS A 17 3.08 -22.70 15.19
N GLY A 18 4.12 -23.52 14.96
CA GLY A 18 4.03 -24.75 14.18
C GLY A 18 3.96 -24.53 12.67
N SER A 19 4.16 -23.31 12.16
CA SER A 19 4.21 -23.06 10.72
C SER A 19 5.39 -23.82 10.08
N SER A 20 5.19 -24.38 8.89
CA SER A 20 6.22 -25.14 8.17
C SER A 20 7.31 -24.27 7.51
N ASP A 21 6.95 -23.06 7.08
CA ASP A 21 7.77 -22.24 6.17
C ASP A 21 7.66 -20.73 6.42
N ALA A 22 6.89 -20.29 7.40
CA ALA A 22 6.69 -18.86 7.66
C ALA A 22 7.88 -18.19 8.39
N ASN A 23 8.85 -18.96 8.90
CA ASN A 23 10.03 -18.43 9.58
C ASN A 23 11.16 -18.18 8.59
N SER A 24 11.67 -16.95 8.51
CA SER A 24 12.75 -16.56 7.61
C SER A 24 14.05 -16.38 8.37
N LEU A 25 15.13 -17.00 7.89
CA LEU A 25 16.50 -16.83 8.39
C LEU A 25 17.26 -15.86 7.49
N TYR A 26 17.97 -14.90 8.09
CA TYR A 26 18.83 -13.95 7.38
C TYR A 26 20.31 -14.18 7.70
N GLU A 27 21.20 -13.59 6.91
CA GLU A 27 22.66 -13.79 6.99
C GLU A 27 23.26 -13.41 8.35
N ASP A 28 22.69 -12.42 9.04
CA ASP A 28 23.12 -12.01 10.38
C ASP A 28 22.77 -13.05 11.45
N GLY A 29 21.97 -14.05 11.10
CA GLY A 29 21.50 -15.11 12.01
C GLY A 29 20.26 -14.76 12.82
N ASN A 30 19.65 -13.59 12.59
CA ASN A 30 18.31 -13.27 13.08
C ASN A 30 17.24 -14.03 12.28
N GLN A 31 16.11 -14.27 12.92
CA GLN A 31 14.96 -14.95 12.32
C GLN A 31 13.67 -14.18 12.57
N TYR A 32 12.76 -14.22 11.60
CA TYR A 32 11.44 -13.60 11.72
C TYR A 32 10.36 -14.50 11.14
N CYS A 33 9.35 -14.82 11.95
CA CYS A 33 8.19 -15.58 11.52
C CYS A 33 7.05 -14.67 11.07
N PHE A 34 6.67 -14.73 9.79
CA PHE A 34 5.58 -13.94 9.22
C PHE A 34 4.18 -14.43 9.63
N SER A 35 4.05 -15.63 10.20
CA SER A 35 2.75 -16.16 10.64
C SER A 35 2.39 -15.74 12.06
N CYS A 36 3.37 -15.62 12.96
CA CYS A 36 3.13 -15.30 14.38
C CYS A 36 3.93 -14.09 14.86
N GLU A 37 4.57 -13.38 13.92
CA GLU A 37 5.36 -12.17 14.15
C GLU A 37 6.47 -12.37 15.19
N ASN A 38 6.94 -13.60 15.36
CA ASN A 38 7.98 -13.93 16.33
C ASN A 38 9.37 -13.62 15.76
N PHE A 39 10.07 -12.68 16.40
CA PHE A 39 11.45 -12.34 16.08
C PHE A 39 12.43 -13.06 17.02
N ILE A 40 13.47 -13.68 16.44
CA ILE A 40 14.59 -14.28 17.18
C ILE A 40 15.84 -13.49 16.79
N PRO A 41 16.44 -12.72 17.71
CA PRO A 41 17.64 -11.96 17.42
C PRO A 41 18.83 -12.87 17.14
N ALA A 42 19.77 -12.39 16.32
CA ALA A 42 21.07 -13.02 16.11
C ALA A 42 21.81 -13.18 17.45
N LYS A 43 22.58 -14.28 17.60
CA LYS A 43 23.41 -14.49 18.80
C LYS A 43 24.42 -13.34 18.93
N GLY A 44 24.17 -12.43 19.88
CA GLY A 44 25.03 -11.29 20.18
C GLY A 44 24.37 -9.92 20.04
N ASN A 45 23.15 -9.84 19.49
CA ASN A 45 22.45 -8.56 19.30
C ASN A 45 21.09 -8.55 20.01
N GLN A 46 21.09 -8.33 21.32
CA GLN A 46 19.88 -8.12 22.13
C GLN A 46 19.35 -6.69 22.00
N SER A 47 19.25 -6.15 20.78
CA SER A 47 18.51 -4.91 20.57
C SER A 47 17.06 -5.30 20.26
N MET A 48 16.15 -5.00 21.19
CA MET A 48 14.71 -5.06 20.93
C MET A 48 14.41 -4.08 19.80
N VAL A 49 14.30 -4.60 18.58
CA VAL A 49 13.80 -3.81 17.45
C VAL A 49 12.28 -3.82 17.58
N GLU A 50 11.74 -2.72 18.11
CA GLU A 50 10.32 -2.41 18.06
C GLU A 50 9.83 -2.64 16.64
N THR A 51 8.78 -3.46 16.50
CA THR A 51 8.09 -3.69 15.23
C THR A 51 7.47 -2.39 14.78
N SER A 52 8.25 -1.54 14.10
CA SER A 52 7.69 -0.42 13.36
C SER A 52 6.82 -1.03 12.28
N VAL A 53 5.50 -0.94 12.47
CA VAL A 53 4.54 -1.22 11.40
C VAL A 53 4.90 -0.26 10.28
N GLN A 54 5.61 -0.77 9.29
CA GLN A 54 6.01 -0.01 8.11
C GLN A 54 4.69 0.42 7.44
N LYS A 55 4.34 1.71 7.58
CA LYS A 55 3.21 2.29 6.85
C LYS A 55 3.39 1.93 5.38
N ALA A 56 2.30 1.50 4.74
CA ALA A 56 2.32 1.16 3.32
C ALA A 56 3.01 2.27 2.52
N PRO A 57 3.82 1.91 1.50
CA PRO A 57 4.70 2.86 0.79
C PRO A 57 3.98 3.96 0.00
N ILE A 58 2.65 4.01 0.03
CA ILE A 58 1.87 5.03 -0.67
C ILE A 58 1.89 6.32 0.17
N GLN A 59 2.91 7.15 -0.05
CA GLN A 59 3.01 8.50 0.48
C GLN A 59 2.08 9.45 -0.28
N GLY A 60 0.77 9.27 -0.13
CA GLY A 60 -0.26 10.13 -0.71
C GLY A 60 -0.33 10.10 -2.25
N VAL A 61 -1.37 10.73 -2.80
CA VAL A 61 -1.51 10.87 -4.25
C VAL A 61 -0.60 11.98 -4.77
N ILE A 62 0.27 11.64 -5.72
CA ILE A 62 1.08 12.62 -6.44
C ILE A 62 0.13 13.48 -7.28
N ASN A 63 0.11 14.79 -7.03
CA ASN A 63 -0.64 15.74 -7.84
C ASN A 63 0.01 15.84 -9.22
N ASN A 64 -0.60 15.22 -10.22
CA ASN A 64 -0.20 15.30 -11.62
C ASN A 64 -1.44 15.46 -12.51
N VAL A 65 -1.26 15.41 -13.83
CA VAL A 65 -2.35 15.55 -14.82
C VAL A 65 -3.43 14.48 -14.64
N PHE A 66 -3.11 13.33 -14.04
CA PHE A 66 -4.05 12.24 -13.74
C PHE A 66 -4.74 12.38 -12.39
N SER A 67 -4.48 13.48 -11.67
CA SER A 67 -5.08 13.80 -10.38
C SER A 67 -6.02 15.01 -10.44
N GLN A 68 -6.12 15.67 -11.60
CA GLN A 68 -6.92 16.87 -11.79
C GLN A 68 -7.78 16.74 -13.06
N GLY A 69 -9.03 17.19 -12.98
CA GLY A 69 -9.98 17.16 -14.07
C GLY A 69 -11.20 18.02 -13.75
N GLU A 70 -12.16 18.04 -14.66
CA GLU A 70 -13.38 18.85 -14.50
C GLU A 70 -14.56 18.01 -14.00
N TYR A 71 -15.43 18.62 -13.22
CA TYR A 71 -16.70 17.99 -12.85
C TYR A 71 -17.69 18.09 -14.00
N ALA A 72 -17.90 16.99 -14.71
CA ALA A 72 -18.86 16.89 -15.80
C ALA A 72 -19.86 15.74 -15.56
N PRO A 73 -21.07 15.80 -16.15
CA PRO A 73 -21.95 14.64 -16.17
C PRO A 73 -21.31 13.49 -16.96
N LEU A 74 -21.73 12.26 -16.69
CA LEU A 74 -21.33 11.06 -17.45
C LEU A 74 -22.57 10.49 -18.17
N PRO A 75 -22.92 10.97 -19.38
CA PRO A 75 -24.16 10.63 -20.07
C PRO A 75 -24.31 9.12 -20.34
N ASN A 76 -23.22 8.46 -20.77
CA ASN A 76 -23.19 7.01 -21.07
C ASN A 76 -23.50 6.13 -19.84
N ARG A 77 -23.52 6.71 -18.63
CA ARG A 77 -23.85 6.03 -17.38
C ARG A 77 -25.07 6.63 -16.68
N SER A 78 -25.72 7.63 -17.28
CA SER A 78 -26.82 8.38 -16.68
C SER A 78 -26.47 9.02 -15.32
N ILE A 79 -25.22 9.48 -15.15
CA ILE A 79 -24.76 10.12 -13.91
C ILE A 79 -24.72 11.63 -14.10
N LYS A 80 -25.44 12.36 -13.24
CA LYS A 80 -25.49 13.83 -13.24
C LYS A 80 -24.21 14.44 -12.67
N ALA A 81 -23.87 15.66 -13.08
CA ALA A 81 -22.69 16.38 -12.62
C ALA A 81 -22.65 16.56 -11.09
N GLU A 82 -23.81 16.75 -10.45
CA GLU A 82 -23.95 16.86 -9.00
C GLU A 82 -23.46 15.61 -8.26
N VAL A 83 -23.73 14.42 -8.83
CA VAL A 83 -23.28 13.14 -8.27
C VAL A 83 -21.78 13.02 -8.44
N CYS A 84 -21.24 13.36 -9.61
CA CYS A 84 -19.79 13.40 -9.84
C CYS A 84 -19.09 14.31 -8.83
N LYS A 85 -19.63 15.52 -8.59
CA LYS A 85 -19.11 16.46 -7.61
C LYS A 85 -19.16 15.91 -6.18
N LYS A 86 -20.25 15.25 -5.80
CA LYS A 86 -20.40 14.64 -4.47
C LYS A 86 -19.35 13.57 -4.19
N PHE A 87 -18.99 12.78 -5.21
CA PHE A 87 -18.04 11.67 -5.08
C PHE A 87 -16.62 12.00 -5.57
N GLY A 88 -16.34 13.26 -5.91
CA GLY A 88 -15.01 13.68 -6.39
C GLY A 88 -14.63 13.14 -7.78
N VAL A 89 -15.59 12.60 -8.54
CA VAL A 89 -15.33 12.04 -9.87
C VAL A 89 -15.13 13.16 -10.87
N THR A 90 -13.99 13.16 -11.55
CA THR A 90 -13.65 14.17 -12.57
C THR A 90 -13.39 13.53 -13.93
N VAL A 91 -13.48 14.34 -14.99
CA VAL A 91 -13.19 13.95 -16.36
C VAL A 91 -12.01 14.73 -16.92
N LEU A 92 -11.28 14.10 -17.85
CA LEU A 92 -10.16 14.72 -18.57
C LEU A 92 -10.35 14.51 -20.07
N GLY A 93 -9.86 15.46 -20.87
CA GLY A 93 -9.94 15.40 -22.33
C GLY A 93 -11.37 15.37 -22.86
N GLY A 94 -12.27 16.17 -22.29
CA GLY A 94 -13.67 16.26 -22.75
C GLY A 94 -14.51 15.01 -22.50
N GLY A 95 -14.15 14.18 -21.51
CA GLY A 95 -14.88 12.95 -21.17
C GLY A 95 -14.26 11.66 -21.68
N GLN A 96 -13.10 11.72 -22.37
CA GLN A 96 -12.37 10.54 -22.83
C GLN A 96 -11.75 9.73 -21.67
N LYS A 97 -11.42 10.39 -20.56
CA LYS A 97 -10.90 9.73 -19.36
C LYS A 97 -11.70 10.14 -18.14
N HIS A 98 -12.01 9.17 -17.29
CA HIS A 98 -12.62 9.39 -15.98
C HIS A 98 -11.57 9.13 -14.89
N ILE A 99 -11.62 9.96 -13.84
CA ILE A 99 -10.76 9.85 -12.66
C ILE A 99 -11.67 9.61 -11.45
N TYR A 100 -11.48 8.46 -10.80
CA TYR A 100 -12.22 8.07 -9.60
C TYR A 100 -11.28 8.09 -8.38
N PRO A 101 -11.45 9.03 -7.43
CA PRO A 101 -10.60 9.10 -6.25
C PRO A 101 -10.98 8.05 -5.20
N TYR A 102 -9.98 7.54 -4.49
CA TYR A 102 -10.14 6.66 -3.33
C TYR A 102 -9.56 7.32 -2.09
N TYR A 103 -10.30 7.21 -1.00
CA TYR A 103 -9.94 7.76 0.30
C TYR A 103 -9.84 6.63 1.33
N ASP A 104 -8.96 6.79 2.30
CA ASP A 104 -8.90 5.92 3.47
C ASP A 104 -9.95 6.30 4.53
N GLN A 105 -9.90 5.64 5.69
CA GLN A 105 -10.82 5.87 6.80
C GLN A 105 -10.73 7.30 7.37
N ASP A 106 -9.58 7.95 7.22
CA ASP A 106 -9.32 9.31 7.70
C ASP A 106 -9.64 10.37 6.63
N GLN A 107 -10.26 9.97 5.51
CA GLN A 107 -10.55 10.81 4.34
C GLN A 107 -9.28 11.35 3.65
N THR A 108 -8.14 10.69 3.83
CA THR A 108 -6.92 11.03 3.09
C THR A 108 -7.01 10.45 1.69
N HIS A 109 -6.67 11.25 0.67
CA HIS A 109 -6.63 10.77 -0.72
C HIS A 109 -5.45 9.82 -0.90
N VAL A 110 -5.74 8.55 -1.19
CA VAL A 110 -4.73 7.47 -1.28
C VAL A 110 -4.52 6.94 -2.69
N GLY A 111 -5.43 7.23 -3.63
CA GLY A 111 -5.26 6.79 -5.00
C GLY A 111 -6.31 7.31 -5.96
N ASN A 112 -6.05 7.12 -7.25
CA ASN A 112 -7.02 7.35 -8.33
C ASN A 112 -7.10 6.11 -9.21
N LYS A 113 -8.32 5.69 -9.57
CA LYS A 113 -8.52 4.79 -10.71
C LYS A 113 -8.82 5.62 -11.94
N LEU A 114 -7.92 5.54 -12.91
CA LEU A 114 -8.15 6.10 -14.24
C LEU A 114 -8.88 5.08 -15.10
N ARG A 115 -9.87 5.57 -15.84
CA ARG A 115 -10.62 4.77 -16.80
C ARG A 115 -10.67 5.50 -18.14
N ASP A 116 -10.28 4.79 -19.18
CA ASP A 116 -10.52 5.22 -20.56
C ASP A 116 -11.97 4.95 -20.97
N VAL A 117 -12.53 5.90 -21.70
CA VAL A 117 -13.87 5.86 -22.28
C VAL A 117 -13.68 5.77 -23.79
N ALA A 118 -13.74 4.53 -24.28
CA ALA A 118 -13.90 4.25 -25.69
C ALA A 118 -15.36 4.45 -26.12
#